data_AF-A0A960D869-F1
#
_entry.id   AF-A0A960D869-F1
#
_cell.length_a   1.000
_cell.length_b   1.000
_cell.length_c   1.000
_cell.angle_alpha   90.00
_cell.angle_beta   90.00
_cell.angle_gamma   90.00
#
_symmetry.space_group_name_H-M   'P 1'
#
loop_
_entity.id
_entity.type
_entity.pdbx_description
1 polymer ?
#
loop_
_entity_poly.entity_id
_entity_poly.type
_entity_poly.pdbx_seq_one_letter_code
_entity_poly.pdbx_strand_id
1 'polypeptide(L)'
;DSDVPDVAGHLFGRERAVLQAVRAPYKEMFGPHCFYCGIHLPSDNPIDHVLPWSIVGIDGLANLVLACRRCNGDKSNALPAMSLVERALDDQRLSALEEIAAALQWPTQRERVLAAAGGVYRGQPAGVPTWSGYRRSERLDISFPPWWISST
;
A
#
# COMPACT_ATOMS: atom_id res chain seq x y z
N ASP A 1 29.99 -21.88 -14.66
CA ASP A 1 28.56 -22.20 -14.61
C ASP A 1 28.11 -22.38 -13.18
N SER A 2 27.25 -21.55 -12.59
CA SER A 2 26.34 -20.56 -13.17
C SER A 2 26.49 -19.21 -12.47
N ASP A 3 26.72 -18.17 -13.26
CA ASP A 3 26.46 -16.78 -12.88
C ASP A 3 24.95 -16.57 -13.08
N VAL A 4 24.15 -16.99 -12.09
CA VAL A 4 22.72 -16.71 -12.08
C VAL A 4 22.60 -15.21 -11.80
N PRO A 5 22.06 -14.39 -12.73
CA PRO A 5 21.91 -12.97 -12.48
C PRO A 5 21.00 -12.78 -11.26
N ASP A 6 21.38 -11.89 -10.36
CA ASP A 6 20.54 -11.46 -9.25
C ASP A 6 19.35 -10.65 -9.79
N VAL A 7 18.37 -11.36 -10.37
CA VAL A 7 17.14 -10.80 -10.93
C VAL A 7 16.37 -10.07 -9.84
N ALA A 8 16.43 -10.58 -8.61
CA ALA A 8 15.90 -9.94 -7.42
C ALA A 8 16.55 -8.55 -7.21
N GLY A 9 17.87 -8.44 -7.13
CA GLY A 9 18.57 -7.16 -6.99
C GLY A 9 18.31 -6.18 -8.14
N HIS A 10 18.14 -6.67 -9.38
CA HIS A 10 17.88 -5.82 -10.55
C HIS A 10 16.42 -5.32 -10.64
N LEU A 11 15.45 -6.13 -10.21
CA LEU A 11 14.04 -5.74 -10.10
C LEU A 11 13.80 -4.89 -8.84
N PHE A 12 14.23 -5.36 -7.66
CA PHE A 12 13.99 -4.72 -6.36
C PHE A 12 14.85 -3.48 -6.10
N GLY A 13 16.03 -3.37 -6.71
CA GLY A 13 16.94 -2.22 -6.55
C GLY A 13 16.49 -0.98 -7.31
N ARG A 14 16.01 -1.15 -8.55
CA ARG A 14 15.39 -0.08 -9.35
C ARG A 14 14.07 0.37 -8.74
N GLU A 15 13.23 -0.56 -8.29
CA GLU A 15 11.96 -0.26 -7.62
C GLU A 15 12.13 0.56 -6.34
N ARG A 16 13.08 0.20 -5.45
CA ARG A 16 13.32 0.98 -4.23
C ARG A 16 13.77 2.41 -4.52
N ALA A 17 14.64 2.61 -5.52
CA ALA A 17 15.12 3.92 -5.91
C ALA A 17 14.00 4.78 -6.51
N VAL A 18 13.14 4.17 -7.32
CA VAL A 18 11.99 4.83 -7.96
C VAL A 18 10.94 5.24 -6.91
N LEU A 19 10.65 4.38 -5.92
CA LEU A 19 9.75 4.71 -4.80
C LEU A 19 10.27 5.85 -3.91
N GLN A 20 11.58 6.16 -3.90
CA GLN A 20 12.09 7.28 -3.10
C GLN A 20 11.53 8.63 -3.56
N ALA A 21 11.28 8.78 -4.87
CA ALA A 21 10.77 10.02 -5.45
C ALA A 21 9.39 10.40 -4.90
N VAL A 22 8.61 9.41 -4.46
CA VAL A 22 7.26 9.58 -3.92
C VAL A 22 7.27 10.18 -2.51
N ARG A 23 8.36 10.00 -1.74
CA ARG A 23 8.39 10.33 -0.31
C ARG A 23 8.18 11.81 -0.02
N ALA A 24 8.93 12.70 -0.68
CA ALA A 24 8.87 14.12 -0.38
C ALA A 24 7.48 14.71 -0.71
N PRO A 25 6.91 14.47 -1.92
CA PRO A 25 5.55 14.92 -2.22
C PRO A 25 4.50 14.37 -1.26
N TYR A 26 4.65 13.12 -0.80
CA TYR A 26 3.71 12.55 0.19
C TYR A 26 3.80 13.23 1.55
N LYS A 27 5.01 13.58 2.01
CA LYS A 27 5.18 14.29 3.28
C LYS A 27 4.63 15.70 3.22
N GLU A 28 4.77 16.36 2.08
CA GLU A 28 4.21 17.69 1.85
C GLU A 28 2.68 17.64 1.82
N MET A 29 2.10 16.69 1.09
CA MET A 29 0.65 16.55 0.92
C MET A 29 -0.06 16.01 2.18
N PHE A 30 0.48 14.97 2.82
CA PHE A 30 -0.20 14.23 3.89
C PHE A 30 0.44 14.41 5.28
N GLY A 31 1.54 15.16 5.35
CA GLY A 31 2.34 15.31 6.56
C GLY A 31 3.31 14.15 6.82
N PRO A 32 4.35 14.36 7.65
CA PRO A 32 5.41 13.38 7.88
C PRO A 32 5.06 12.36 8.97
N HIS A 33 3.90 11.70 8.87
CA HIS A 33 3.45 10.71 9.84
C HIS A 33 3.23 9.34 9.20
N CYS A 34 3.49 8.28 9.97
CA CYS A 34 3.21 6.91 9.55
C CYS A 34 1.72 6.74 9.32
N PHE A 35 1.32 6.33 8.12
CA PHE A 35 -0.07 6.03 7.79
C PHE A 35 -0.68 5.07 8.80
N TYR A 36 0.05 4.02 9.22
CA TYR A 36 -0.49 2.98 10.10
C TYR A 36 -0.62 3.37 11.58
N CYS A 37 0.37 4.05 12.15
CA CYS A 37 0.42 4.30 13.59
C CYS A 37 0.52 5.78 13.98
N GLY A 38 0.54 6.70 13.03
CA GLY A 38 0.58 8.14 13.26
C GLY A 38 1.91 8.68 13.81
N ILE A 39 2.91 7.83 14.08
CA ILE A 39 4.19 8.31 14.60
C ILE A 39 4.89 9.20 13.57
N HIS A 40 5.57 10.25 14.05
CA HIS A 40 6.40 11.10 13.21
C HIS A 40 7.51 10.28 12.52
N LEU A 41 7.78 10.62 11.27
CA LEU A 41 8.68 9.86 10.40
C LEU A 41 10.01 10.58 10.19
N PRO A 42 11.15 9.85 10.24
CA PRO A 42 12.44 10.39 9.84
C PRO A 42 12.45 10.69 8.33
N SER A 43 13.45 11.44 7.87
CA SER A 43 13.64 11.81 6.45
C SER A 43 13.66 10.59 5.52
N ASP A 44 14.22 9.46 5.97
CA ASP A 44 14.48 8.24 5.21
C ASP A 44 13.47 7.10 5.45
N ASN A 45 12.24 7.44 5.87
CA ASN A 45 11.19 6.44 6.14
C ASN A 45 10.85 5.58 4.90
N PRO A 46 10.42 4.32 5.06
CA PRO A 46 9.93 3.53 3.94
C PRO A 46 8.62 4.07 3.35
N ILE A 47 8.43 3.79 2.06
CA ILE A 47 7.13 3.80 1.39
C ILE A 47 6.66 2.35 1.35
N ASP A 48 5.42 2.11 1.79
CA ASP A 48 4.82 0.77 1.83
C ASP A 48 3.72 0.65 0.79
N HIS A 49 3.51 -0.58 0.32
CA HIS A 49 2.35 -0.96 -0.48
C HIS A 49 1.23 -1.42 0.46
N VAL A 50 0.08 -0.77 0.40
CA VAL A 50 -1.08 -1.12 1.24
C VAL A 50 -1.51 -2.55 0.93
N LEU A 51 -1.86 -2.84 -0.33
CA LEU A 51 -2.01 -4.21 -0.81
C LEU A 51 -0.61 -4.79 -1.07
N PRO A 52 -0.27 -5.98 -0.54
CA PRO A 52 1.05 -6.57 -0.74
C PRO A 52 1.41 -6.67 -2.23
N TRP A 53 2.54 -6.08 -2.60
CA TRP A 53 3.00 -6.09 -3.99
C TRP A 53 3.17 -7.52 -4.52
N SER A 54 3.61 -8.46 -3.67
CA SER A 54 3.72 -9.88 -4.00
C SER A 54 2.40 -10.56 -4.40
N ILE A 55 1.26 -9.91 -4.13
CA ILE A 55 -0.07 -10.39 -4.50
C ILE A 55 -0.60 -9.67 -5.74
N VAL A 56 -0.41 -8.35 -5.83
CA VAL A 56 -1.09 -7.53 -6.87
C VAL A 56 -0.18 -6.96 -7.95
N GLY A 57 1.13 -6.78 -7.69
CA GLY A 57 2.08 -6.18 -8.63
C GLY A 57 1.66 -4.77 -9.09
N ILE A 58 1.18 -3.94 -8.15
CA ILE A 58 0.66 -2.59 -8.41
C ILE A 58 1.50 -1.56 -7.66
N ASP A 59 2.18 -0.72 -8.43
CA ASP A 59 3.02 0.39 -7.94
C ASP A 59 2.37 1.77 -8.10
N GLY A 60 1.10 1.84 -8.51
CA GLY A 60 0.37 3.11 -8.60
C GLY A 60 0.24 3.82 -7.26
N LEU A 61 0.23 5.15 -7.29
CA LEU A 61 0.24 5.99 -6.08
C LEU A 61 -0.92 5.66 -5.12
N ALA A 62 -2.08 5.21 -5.62
CA ALA A 62 -3.19 4.81 -4.76
C ALA A 62 -2.85 3.65 -3.82
N ASN A 63 -1.90 2.79 -4.18
CA ASN A 63 -1.43 1.67 -3.36
C ASN A 63 -0.26 2.02 -2.43
N LEU A 64 0.33 3.21 -2.53
CA LEU A 64 1.52 3.58 -1.76
C LEU A 64 1.16 4.44 -0.55
N VAL A 65 1.88 4.28 0.57
CA VAL A 65 1.73 5.12 1.78
C VAL A 65 3.06 5.37 2.48
N LEU A 66 3.13 6.47 3.25
CA LEU A 66 4.24 6.70 4.19
C LEU A 66 4.14 5.70 5.36
N ALA A 67 5.20 4.94 5.62
CA ALA A 67 5.23 3.99 6.73
C ALA A 67 6.48 4.19 7.62
N CYS A 68 6.39 3.80 8.88
CA CYS A 68 7.57 3.62 9.72
C CYS A 68 8.14 2.21 9.52
N ARG A 69 9.45 2.04 9.74
CA ARG A 69 10.13 0.73 9.60
C ARG A 69 9.46 -0.37 10.41
N ARG A 70 8.96 -0.03 11.60
CA ARG A 70 8.30 -0.96 12.51
C ARG A 70 7.00 -1.52 11.91
N CYS A 71 6.11 -0.65 11.43
CA CYS A 71 4.85 -1.10 10.82
C CYS A 71 5.07 -1.79 9.48
N ASN A 72 5.91 -1.23 8.61
CA ASN A 72 6.23 -1.81 7.30
C ASN A 72 6.83 -3.22 7.43
N GLY A 73 7.80 -3.40 8.33
CA GLY A 73 8.43 -4.70 8.55
C GLY A 73 7.52 -5.73 9.19
N ASP A 74 6.65 -5.31 10.12
CA ASP A 74 5.68 -6.19 10.78
C ASP A 74 4.51 -6.59 9.87
N LYS A 75 4.04 -5.67 9.02
CA LYS A 75 3.05 -5.96 7.98
C LYS A 75 3.62 -6.91 6.93
N SER A 76 4.83 -6.64 6.42
CA SER A 76 5.47 -7.45 5.38
C SER A 76 4.49 -7.75 4.23
N ASN A 77 4.29 -9.03 3.89
CA ASN A 77 3.36 -9.48 2.85
C ASN A 77 1.96 -9.83 3.39
N ALA A 78 1.63 -9.50 4.64
CA ALA A 78 0.31 -9.77 5.20
C ALA A 78 -0.75 -8.90 4.53
N LEU A 79 -1.92 -9.49 4.29
CA LEU A 79 -3.09 -8.76 3.81
C LEU A 79 -3.54 -7.78 4.91
N PRO A 80 -3.66 -6.47 4.63
CA PRO A 80 -4.11 -5.51 5.65
C PRO A 80 -5.58 -5.74 6.04
N ALA A 81 -6.00 -5.17 7.16
CA ALA A 81 -7.39 -5.04 7.52
C ALA A 81 -8.15 -4.18 6.49
N MET A 82 -9.43 -4.49 6.27
CA MET A 82 -10.26 -3.76 5.28
C MET A 82 -10.34 -2.26 5.59
N SER A 83 -10.36 -1.89 6.88
CA SER A 83 -10.35 -0.50 7.35
C SER A 83 -9.09 0.28 6.92
N LEU A 84 -7.95 -0.39 6.81
CA LEU A 84 -6.70 0.22 6.34
C LEU A 84 -6.73 0.44 4.81
N VAL A 85 -7.35 -0.48 4.07
CA VAL A 85 -7.58 -0.33 2.62
C VAL A 85 -8.56 0.78 2.35
N GLU A 86 -9.68 0.82 3.08
CA GLU A 86 -10.69 1.88 2.97
C GLU A 86 -10.07 3.26 3.21
N ARG A 87 -9.26 3.41 4.27
CA ARG A 87 -8.55 4.67 4.52
C ARG A 87 -7.54 5.03 3.43
N ALA A 88 -6.93 4.04 2.78
CA ALA A 88 -6.01 4.30 1.66
C ALA A 88 -6.76 4.74 0.39
N LEU A 89 -8.00 4.27 0.23
CA LEU A 89 -8.87 4.54 -0.91
C LEU A 89 -9.92 5.63 -0.62
N ASP A 90 -9.75 6.37 0.46
CA ASP A 90 -10.58 7.53 0.78
C ASP A 90 -10.55 8.56 -0.36
N ASP A 91 -11.71 9.11 -0.73
CA ASP A 91 -11.84 9.99 -1.90
C ASP A 91 -11.05 11.29 -1.76
N GLN A 92 -10.93 11.86 -0.56
CA GLN A 92 -10.13 13.07 -0.33
C GLN A 92 -8.65 12.75 -0.57
N ARG A 93 -8.19 11.60 -0.07
CA ARG A 93 -6.82 11.14 -0.30
C ARG A 93 -6.57 10.88 -1.79
N LEU A 94 -7.46 10.17 -2.47
CA LEU A 94 -7.33 9.85 -3.89
C LEU A 94 -7.31 11.12 -4.76
N SER A 95 -8.13 12.11 -4.43
CA SER A 95 -8.14 13.40 -5.14
C SER A 95 -6.80 14.13 -4.99
N ALA A 96 -6.24 14.16 -3.77
CA ALA A 96 -4.93 14.76 -3.52
C ALA A 96 -3.77 14.04 -4.25
N LEU A 97 -3.91 12.74 -4.51
CA LEU A 97 -2.91 11.98 -5.25
C LEU A 97 -2.81 12.39 -6.72
N GLU A 98 -3.86 12.95 -7.32
CA GLU A 98 -3.82 13.39 -8.72
C GLU A 98 -2.84 14.55 -8.93
N GLU A 99 -2.66 15.42 -7.92
CA GLU A 99 -1.65 16.48 -7.95
C GLU A 99 -0.23 15.89 -7.94
N ILE A 100 0.02 14.90 -7.09
CA ILE A 100 1.31 14.20 -7.02
C ILE A 100 1.55 13.42 -8.32
N ALA A 101 0.52 12.79 -8.87
CA ALA A 101 0.60 12.05 -10.13
C ALA A 101 1.02 12.96 -11.29
N ALA A 102 0.40 14.14 -11.40
CA ALA A 102 0.76 15.13 -12.39
C ALA A 102 2.21 15.63 -12.23
N ALA A 103 2.63 15.91 -11.00
CA ALA A 103 3.99 16.39 -10.72
C ALA A 103 5.07 15.34 -11.02
N LEU A 104 4.83 14.08 -10.66
CA LEU A 104 5.80 13.00 -10.81
C LEU A 104 5.70 12.24 -12.14
N GLN A 105 4.66 12.50 -12.94
CA GLN A 105 4.29 11.68 -14.10
C GLN A 105 4.14 10.20 -13.73
N TRP A 106 3.58 9.94 -12.54
CA TRP A 106 3.36 8.60 -12.01
C TRP A 106 1.86 8.36 -11.79
N PRO A 107 1.23 7.38 -12.48
CA PRO A 107 -0.21 7.19 -12.40
C PRO A 107 -0.69 6.78 -11.01
N THR A 108 -1.87 7.26 -10.60
CA THR A 108 -2.51 6.80 -9.35
C THR A 108 -2.90 5.33 -9.42
N GLN A 109 -3.27 4.84 -10.61
CA GLN A 109 -3.82 3.50 -10.85
C GLN A 109 -5.02 3.17 -9.95
N ARG A 110 -5.83 4.18 -9.59
CA ARG A 110 -7.01 4.07 -8.71
C ARG A 110 -7.88 2.86 -9.04
N GLU A 111 -8.34 2.75 -10.29
CA GLU A 111 -9.25 1.67 -10.72
C GLU A 111 -8.62 0.28 -10.57
N ARG A 112 -7.33 0.16 -10.90
CA ARG A 112 -6.59 -1.10 -10.78
C ARG A 112 -6.44 -1.52 -9.31
N VAL A 113 -6.19 -0.58 -8.40
CA VAL A 113 -6.12 -0.86 -6.95
C VAL A 113 -7.49 -1.28 -6.41
N LEU A 114 -8.56 -0.58 -6.81
CA LEU A 114 -9.94 -0.91 -6.41
C LEU A 114 -10.32 -2.32 -6.87
N ALA A 115 -10.12 -2.63 -8.16
CA ALA A 115 -10.45 -3.95 -8.71
C ALA A 115 -9.62 -5.06 -8.05
N ALA A 116 -8.32 -4.83 -7.82
CA ALA A 116 -7.45 -5.79 -7.15
C ALA A 116 -7.86 -6.02 -5.69
N ALA A 117 -8.20 -4.95 -4.95
CA ALA A 117 -8.74 -5.07 -3.59
C ALA A 117 -10.01 -5.92 -3.60
N GLY A 118 -11.01 -5.57 -4.42
CA GLY A 118 -12.26 -6.33 -4.51
C GLY A 118 -12.03 -7.81 -4.81
N GLY A 119 -11.17 -8.13 -5.79
CA GLY A 119 -10.84 -9.52 -6.14
C GLY A 119 -10.11 -10.27 -5.04
N VAL A 120 -9.09 -9.66 -4.42
CA VAL A 120 -8.30 -10.30 -3.34
C VAL A 120 -9.19 -10.63 -2.15
N TYR A 121 -9.97 -9.67 -1.65
CA TYR A 121 -10.78 -9.88 -0.45
C TYR A 121 -11.95 -10.84 -0.66
N ARG A 122 -12.61 -10.80 -1.83
CA ARG A 122 -13.65 -11.78 -2.18
C ARG A 122 -13.11 -13.21 -2.34
N GLY A 123 -11.83 -13.35 -2.72
CA GLY A 123 -11.18 -14.64 -2.88
C GLY A 123 -10.65 -15.27 -1.58
N GLN A 124 -10.65 -14.54 -0.46
CA GLN A 124 -10.14 -15.08 0.81
C GLN A 124 -11.19 -15.91 1.55
N PRO A 125 -10.78 -16.98 2.26
CA PRO A 125 -11.64 -17.67 3.21
C PRO A 125 -12.13 -16.73 4.31
N ALA A 126 -13.40 -16.88 4.72
CA ALA A 126 -13.96 -16.15 5.85
C ALA A 126 -13.12 -16.39 7.13
N GLY A 127 -12.84 -15.34 7.88
CA GLY A 127 -12.10 -15.41 9.13
C GLY A 127 -10.58 -15.58 9.00
N VAL A 128 -10.01 -15.52 7.78
CA VAL A 128 -8.55 -15.45 7.59
C VAL A 128 -8.00 -14.23 8.34
N PRO A 129 -6.83 -14.33 9.01
CA PRO A 129 -6.25 -13.18 9.69
C PRO A 129 -5.79 -12.12 8.69
N THR A 130 -6.16 -10.87 8.97
CA THR A 130 -5.68 -9.67 8.29
C THR A 130 -4.92 -8.79 9.27
N TRP A 131 -3.89 -8.09 8.80
CA TRP A 131 -3.03 -7.24 9.62
C TRP A 131 -3.71 -5.90 9.94
N SER A 132 -3.92 -5.60 11.22
CA SER A 132 -4.64 -4.39 11.67
C SER A 132 -3.74 -3.38 12.41
N GLY A 133 -2.43 -3.58 12.36
CA GLY A 133 -1.43 -2.72 12.98
C GLY A 133 -0.29 -3.52 13.59
N TYR A 134 0.70 -2.81 14.15
CA TYR A 134 1.89 -3.46 14.71
C TYR A 134 1.54 -4.56 15.72
N ARG A 135 1.93 -5.81 15.42
CA ARG A 135 1.63 -7.02 16.18
C ARG A 135 0.13 -7.25 16.46
N ARG A 136 -0.74 -6.76 15.56
CA ARG A 136 -2.19 -6.92 15.67
C ARG A 136 -2.76 -7.49 14.37
N SER A 137 -3.70 -8.39 14.53
CA SER A 137 -4.50 -8.94 13.44
C SER A 137 -5.97 -8.95 13.84
N GLU A 138 -6.84 -8.85 12.86
CA GLU A 138 -8.27 -9.10 12.99
C GLU A 138 -8.71 -10.17 12.00
N ARG A 139 -9.92 -10.71 12.19
CA ARG A 139 -10.47 -11.71 11.28
C ARG A 139 -11.18 -11.00 10.14
N LEU A 140 -10.93 -11.44 8.91
CA LEU A 140 -11.68 -10.97 7.76
C LEU A 140 -13.16 -11.31 7.92
N ASP A 141 -14.00 -10.28 7.89
CA ASP A 141 -15.46 -10.37 7.88
C ASP A 141 -16.02 -9.53 6.73
N ILE A 142 -16.46 -10.20 5.66
CA ILE A 142 -17.07 -9.57 4.49
C ILE A 142 -18.60 -9.55 4.56
N SER A 143 -19.19 -9.88 5.72
CA SER A 143 -20.65 -9.85 5.92
C SER A 143 -21.21 -8.43 5.77
N PHE A 144 -20.39 -7.43 6.09
CA PHE A 144 -20.64 -6.01 5.88
C PHE A 144 -19.50 -5.41 5.04
N PRO A 145 -19.50 -5.69 3.73
CA PRO A 145 -18.40 -5.28 2.88
C PRO A 145 -18.39 -3.75 2.73
N PRO A 146 -17.21 -3.11 2.82
CA PRO A 146 -17.08 -1.70 2.44
C PRO A 146 -17.39 -1.50 0.96
N TRP A 147 -17.69 -0.25 0.58
CA TRP A 147 -18.19 0.12 -0.74
C TRP A 147 -17.33 -0.43 -1.90
N TRP A 148 -16.02 -0.47 -1.73
CA TRP A 148 -15.06 -0.92 -2.73
C TRP A 148 -15.05 -2.44 -2.96
N ILE A 149 -15.69 -3.24 -2.09
CA ILE A 149 -15.90 -4.68 -2.33
C ILE A 149 -17.16 -4.94 -3.15
N SER A 150 -18.21 -4.12 -2.96
CA SER A 150 -19.52 -4.27 -3.60
C SER A 150 -19.59 -3.67 -5.01
N SER A 151 -18.65 -2.80 -5.39
CA SER A 151 -18.56 -2.20 -6.72
C SER A 151 -17.87 -3.13 -7.73
N THR A 152 -18.49 -4.25 -8.08
CA THR A 152 -18.22 -4.99 -9.34
C THR A 152 -19.47 -5.66 -9.85
#